data_AF-A0A813GHL1-F1
#
_entry.id   AF-A0A813GHL1-F1
#
_cell.length_a   1.000
_cell.length_b   1.000
_cell.length_c   1.000
_cell.angle_alpha   90.00
_cell.angle_beta   90.00
_cell.angle_gamma   90.00
#
_symmetry.space_group_name_H-M   'P 1'
#
loop_
_entity.id
_entity.type
_entity.pdbx_description
1 polymer ?
#
loop_
_entity_poly.entity_id
_entity_poly.type
_entity_poly.pdbx_seq_one_letter_code
_entity_poly.pdbx_strand_id
1 'polypeptide(L)'
;MQNDEGRIVDLYLPRKCSATNRLIPAKEHGSVQLNVGQVDEDGRYTGEFYTFALAGFIRNRGESDACLNRLLFEKSLLTFSK
;
A
#
# COMPACT_ATOMS: atom_id res chain seq x y z
N MET A 1 20.48 2.86 -3.50
CA MET A 1 21.95 3.01 -3.47
C MET A 1 22.29 4.40 -3.99
N GLN A 2 23.14 5.13 -3.26
CA GLN A 2 23.67 6.42 -3.70
C GLN A 2 25.17 6.26 -3.97
N ASN A 3 25.69 6.92 -5.01
CA ASN A 3 27.13 7.02 -5.22
C ASN A 3 27.74 8.15 -4.36
N ASP A 4 29.06 8.32 -4.43
CA ASP A 4 29.79 9.36 -3.69
C ASP A 4 29.38 10.80 -4.08
N GLU A 5 28.75 10.98 -5.24
CA GLU A 5 28.17 12.25 -5.70
C GLU A 5 26.72 12.47 -5.22
N GLY A 6 26.17 11.57 -4.41
CA GLY A 6 24.80 11.64 -3.88
C GLY A 6 23.70 11.28 -4.90
N ARG A 7 24.07 10.77 -6.09
CA ARG A 7 23.13 10.35 -7.13
C ARG A 7 22.62 8.94 -6.87
N ILE A 8 21.32 8.74 -7.06
CA ILE A 8 20.70 7.40 -6.97
C ILE A 8 21.12 6.60 -8.20
N VAL A 9 21.81 5.48 -7.98
CA VAL A 9 22.33 4.62 -9.06
C VAL A 9 21.42 3.42 -9.38
N ASP A 10 20.34 3.23 -8.62
CA ASP A 10 19.42 2.13 -8.83
C ASP A 10 18.57 2.34 -10.10
N LEU A 11 18.37 1.28 -10.89
CA LEU A 11 17.52 1.33 -12.09
C LEU A 11 16.05 1.66 -11.77
N TYR A 12 15.55 1.18 -10.63
CA TYR A 12 14.23 1.50 -10.11
C TYR A 12 14.19 1.26 -8.60
N LEU A 13 13.28 1.96 -7.92
CA LEU A 13 12.99 1.71 -6.51
C LEU A 13 11.73 0.82 -6.40
N PRO A 14 11.82 -0.42 -5.88
CA PRO A 14 10.66 -1.29 -5.76
C PRO A 14 9.60 -0.71 -4.81
N ARG A 15 8.35 -1.11 -5.03
CA ARG A 15 7.25 -0.77 -4.12
C ARG A 15 7.45 -1.47 -2.77
N LYS A 16 7.01 -0.82 -1.69
CA LYS A 16 6.98 -1.42 -0.35
C LYS A 16 5.54 -1.82 -0.02
N CYS A 17 5.38 -2.98 0.59
CA CYS A 17 4.10 -3.38 1.14
C CYS A 17 3.72 -2.47 2.31
N SER A 18 2.55 -1.86 2.24
CA SER A 18 2.02 -0.96 3.27
C SER A 18 1.82 -1.67 4.62
N ALA A 19 1.55 -2.97 4.60
CA ALA A 19 1.28 -3.74 5.81
C ALA A 19 2.54 -4.20 6.56
N THR A 20 3.58 -4.63 5.84
CA THR A 20 4.78 -5.27 6.42
C THR A 20 6.07 -4.51 6.20
N ASN A 21 6.04 -3.42 5.42
CA ASN A 21 7.22 -2.69 4.95
C ASN A 21 8.23 -3.52 4.15
N ARG A 22 7.87 -4.75 3.75
CA ARG A 22 8.68 -5.59 2.89
C ARG A 22 8.66 -5.07 1.45
N LEU A 23 9.80 -5.15 0.77
CA LEU A 23 9.89 -4.82 -0.65
C LEU A 23 9.12 -5.84 -1.49
N ILE A 24 8.35 -5.35 -2.47
CA ILE A 24 7.64 -6.16 -3.47
C ILE A 24 8.56 -6.30 -4.69
N PRO A 25 9.12 -7.48 -4.96
CA PRO A 25 10.01 -7.71 -6.09
C PRO A 25 9.23 -7.79 -7.41
N ALA A 26 9.94 -7.61 -8.54
CA ALA A 26 9.32 -7.53 -9.86
C ALA A 26 8.56 -8.81 -10.30
N LYS A 27 9.00 -9.99 -9.83
CA LYS A 27 8.36 -11.28 -10.16
C LYS A 27 7.20 -11.66 -9.21
N GLU A 28 6.81 -10.79 -8.28
CA GLU A 28 5.71 -11.07 -7.37
C GLU A 28 4.36 -10.71 -7.99
N HIS A 29 3.83 -11.62 -8.80
CA HIS A 29 2.53 -11.47 -9.48
C HIS A 29 1.32 -11.58 -8.54
N GLY A 30 1.52 -12.10 -7.33
CA GLY A 30 0.49 -12.14 -6.29
C GLY A 30 0.29 -10.82 -5.55
N SER A 31 1.14 -9.82 -5.77
CA SER A 31 0.99 -8.50 -5.15
C SER A 31 -0.18 -7.73 -5.74
N VAL A 32 -0.84 -6.89 -4.93
CA VAL A 32 -1.94 -6.02 -5.37
C VAL A 32 -1.70 -4.59 -4.93
N GLN A 33 -2.27 -3.68 -5.71
CA GLN A 33 -2.36 -2.28 -5.36
C GLN A 33 -3.82 -1.87 -5.37
N LEU A 34 -4.25 -1.26 -4.27
CA LEU A 34 -5.62 -0.83 -4.04
C LEU A 34 -5.63 0.68 -3.88
N ASN A 35 -6.52 1.35 -4.60
CA ASN A 35 -6.77 2.77 -4.46
C ASN A 35 -8.14 2.95 -3.84
N VAL A 36 -8.20 3.60 -2.67
CA VAL A 36 -9.44 3.91 -1.97
C VAL A 36 -9.76 5.38 -2.22
N GLY A 37 -10.81 5.64 -2.98
CA GLY A 37 -11.22 6.99 -3.34
C GLY A 37 -11.82 7.74 -2.14
N GLN A 38 -11.46 9.01 -2.00
CA GLN A 38 -12.06 9.91 -1.03
C GLN A 38 -13.36 10.50 -1.59
N VAL A 39 -14.33 10.70 -0.71
CA VAL A 39 -15.65 11.24 -1.06
C VAL A 39 -15.88 12.55 -0.31
N ASP A 40 -16.62 13.46 -0.94
CA ASP A 40 -17.11 14.67 -0.30
C ASP A 40 -18.34 14.39 0.57
N GLU A 41 -18.87 15.44 1.21
CA GLU A 41 -20.04 15.36 2.08
C GLU A 41 -21.31 14.92 1.33
N ASP A 42 -21.37 15.18 0.02
CA ASP A 42 -22.46 14.75 -0.88
C ASP A 42 -22.27 13.29 -1.36
N GLY A 43 -21.20 12.62 -0.93
CA GLY A 43 -20.86 11.26 -1.32
C GLY A 43 -20.30 11.13 -2.74
N ARG A 44 -19.88 12.24 -3.37
CA ARG A 44 -19.24 12.25 -4.69
C ARG A 44 -17.74 12.08 -4.57
N TYR A 45 -17.18 11.40 -5.56
CA TYR A 45 -15.74 11.16 -5.62
C TYR A 45 -14.96 12.46 -5.88
N THR A 46 -13.99 12.77 -5.02
CA THR A 46 -13.22 14.04 -5.08
C THR A 46 -12.02 13.99 -6.02
N GLY A 47 -11.68 12.82 -6.57
CA GLY A 47 -10.48 12.62 -7.38
C GLY A 47 -9.23 12.24 -6.57
N GLU A 48 -9.25 12.41 -5.24
CA GLU A 48 -8.16 11.98 -4.36
C GLU A 48 -8.33 10.52 -3.93
N PHE A 49 -7.22 9.82 -3.68
CA PHE A 49 -7.26 8.43 -3.23
C PHE A 49 -6.08 8.06 -2.33
N TYR A 50 -6.33 7.17 -1.38
CA TYR A 50 -5.27 6.51 -0.63
C TYR A 50 -4.82 5.25 -1.36
N THR A 51 -3.50 5.12 -1.56
CA THR A 51 -2.90 3.96 -2.23
C THR A 51 -2.34 2.99 -1.20
N PHE A 52 -2.73 1.73 -1.28
CA PHE A 52 -2.20 0.64 -0.45
C PHE A 52 -1.60 -0.45 -1.33
N ALA A 53 -0.40 -0.90 -0.99
CA ALA A 53 0.26 -2.01 -1.67
C ALA A 53 0.35 -3.22 -0.73
N LEU A 54 -0.19 -4.36 -1.14
CA LEU A 54 -0.16 -5.60 -0.37
C LEU A 54 0.70 -6.63 -1.08
N ALA A 55 1.63 -7.23 -0.34
CA ALA A 55 2.44 -8.34 -0.81
C ALA A 55 1.58 -9.61 -0.94
N GLY A 56 1.87 -10.41 -1.95
CA GLY A 56 1.20 -11.68 -2.22
C GLY A 56 1.36 -12.70 -1.09
N PHE A 57 2.45 -12.63 -0.32
CA PHE A 57 2.64 -13.49 0.86
C PHE A 57 1.52 -13.28 1.91
N ILE A 58 1.13 -12.02 2.18
CA ILE A 58 0.07 -11.69 3.16
C ILE A 58 -1.28 -12.20 2.66
N ARG A 59 -1.52 -12.10 1.34
CA ARG A 59 -2.71 -12.64 0.69
C ARG A 59 -2.79 -14.15 0.79
N ASN A 60 -1.68 -14.85 0.56
CA ASN A 60 -1.62 -16.30 0.65
C ASN A 60 -1.87 -16.80 2.09
N ARG A 61 -1.47 -16.02 3.09
CA ARG A 61 -1.70 -16.34 4.51
C ARG A 61 -3.13 -16.04 4.98
N GLY A 62 -3.95 -15.35 4.18
CA GLY A 62 -5.29 -14.91 4.57
C GLY A 62 -5.30 -13.71 5.54
N GLU A 63 -4.16 -13.09 5.81
CA GLU A 63 -4.03 -11.93 6.73
C GLU A 63 -4.26 -10.59 6.02
N SER A 64 -4.61 -10.63 4.74
CA SER A 64 -4.77 -9.43 3.90
C SER A 64 -5.86 -8.50 4.41
N ASP A 65 -6.99 -9.06 4.85
CA ASP A 65 -8.14 -8.28 5.32
C ASP A 65 -7.84 -7.56 6.64
N ALA A 66 -7.34 -8.29 7.64
CA ALA A 66 -6.95 -7.72 8.93
C ALA A 66 -5.89 -6.60 8.78
N CYS A 67 -4.90 -6.80 7.90
CA CYS A 67 -3.92 -5.77 7.60
C CYS A 67 -4.55 -4.52 6.95
N LEU A 68 -5.50 -4.70 6.04
CA LEU A 68 -6.17 -3.59 5.36
C LEU A 68 -7.05 -2.80 6.34
N ASN A 69 -7.79 -3.49 7.22
CA ASN A 69 -8.60 -2.84 8.26
C ASN A 69 -7.75 -1.95 9.17
N ARG A 70 -6.58 -2.45 9.61
CA ARG A 70 -5.61 -1.64 10.37
C ARG A 70 -5.15 -0.41 9.59
N LEU A 71 -4.80 -0.56 8.32
CA LEU A 71 -4.30 0.54 7.47
C LEU A 71 -5.38 1.60 7.21
N LEU A 72 -6.64 1.19 7.03
CA LEU A 72 -7.77 2.10 6.86
C LEU A 72 -8.13 2.81 8.17
N PHE A 73 -8.01 2.13 9.30
CA PHE A 73 -8.16 2.74 10.63
C PHE A 73 -7.09 3.82 10.88
N GLU A 74 -5.83 3.57 10.51
CA GLU A 74 -4.74 4.57 10.59
C GLU A 74 -5.00 5.80 9.70
N LYS A 75 -5.82 5.66 8.66
CA LYS A 75 -6.27 6.77 7.81
C LYS A 75 -7.62 7.36 8.24
N SER A 76 -8.13 6.96 9.40
CA SER A 76 -9.43 7.40 9.94
C SER A 76 -10.61 7.13 9.02
N LEU A 77 -10.49 6.16 8.10
CA LEU A 77 -11.56 5.76 7.17
C LEU A 77 -12.49 4.71 7.78
N LEU A 78 -12.00 3.96 8.76
CA LEU A 78 -12.76 2.97 9.52
C LEU A 78 -12.66 3.28 11.01
N THR A 79 -13.72 2.94 11.74
CA THR A 79 -13.81 3.14 13.20
C THR A 79 -13.23 1.97 14.00
N PHE A 80 -13.00 0.82 13.37
CA PHE A 80 -12.51 -0.39 14.03
C PHE A 80 -11.23 -0.91 13.37
N SER A 81 -10.33 -1.46 14.20
CA SER A 81 -9.05 -2.04 13.80
C SER A 81 -9.03 -3.58 13.94
N LYS A 82 -10.20 -4.22 14.06
CA LYS A 82 -10.31 -5.62 14.51
C LYS A 82 -9.81 -6.63 13.47
#